data_AF-A0A5F2HVI1-F1
#
_entry.id   AF-A0A5F2HVI1-F1
#
_cell.length_a   1.000
_cell.length_b   1.000
_cell.length_c   1.000
_cell.angle_alpha   90.00
_cell.angle_beta   90.00
_cell.angle_gamma   90.00
#
_symmetry.space_group_name_H-M   'P 1'
#
loop_
_entity.id
_entity.type
_entity.pdbx_description
1 polymer ?
#
loop_
_entity_poly.entity_id
_entity_poly.type
_entity_poly.pdbx_seq_one_letter_code
_entity_poly.pdbx_strand_id
1 'polypeptide(L)'
;SVPAEKPDIIIVMSESFWDATKLPGVSIKPDPIPTVRALRSGYMFSPEFGGMTANIEFEALTGFSNAFLPAGSIPYQQYVRTPTPSLATFLKSEGYRARAIHPGTHWFC
;
A
#
# COMPACT_ATOMS: atom_id res chain seq x y z
N SER A 1 13.56 11.72 14.89
CA SER A 1 14.48 12.54 14.08
C SER A 1 14.77 11.80 12.79
N VAL A 2 14.79 12.51 11.66
CA VAL A 2 15.27 11.91 10.40
C VAL A 2 16.78 11.72 10.44
N PRO A 3 17.34 10.74 9.72
CA PRO A 3 18.79 10.56 9.63
C PRO A 3 19.47 11.76 8.95
N ALA A 4 20.74 11.98 9.26
CA ALA A 4 21.52 13.09 8.66
C ALA A 4 21.66 12.94 7.13
N GLU A 5 21.80 11.69 6.66
CA GLU A 5 21.70 11.33 5.25
C GLU A 5 20.26 10.91 4.94
N LYS A 6 19.63 11.56 3.95
CA LYS A 6 18.23 11.35 3.60
C LYS A 6 18.14 10.33 2.45
N PRO A 7 17.77 9.06 2.71
CA PRO A 7 17.65 8.06 1.64
C PRO A 7 16.39 8.30 0.81
N ASP A 8 16.41 7.89 -0.46
CA ASP A 8 15.19 7.78 -1.25
C ASP A 8 14.30 6.66 -0.72
N ILE A 9 13.01 6.96 -0.59
CA ILE A 9 12.00 6.02 -0.09
C ILE A 9 11.11 5.62 -1.27
N ILE A 10 11.15 4.35 -1.65
CA ILE A 10 10.34 3.79 -2.73
C ILE A 10 9.37 2.78 -2.14
N ILE A 11 8.07 3.03 -2.33
CA ILE A 11 6.99 2.12 -1.94
C ILE A 11 6.38 1.55 -3.21
N VAL A 12 6.38 0.23 -3.31
CA VAL A 12 5.77 -0.49 -4.45
C VAL A 12 4.57 -1.27 -3.94
N MET A 13 3.37 -0.82 -4.33
CA MET A 13 2.13 -1.55 -4.07
C MET A 13 1.87 -2.50 -5.25
N SER A 14 2.21 -3.78 -5.06
CA SER A 14 2.00 -4.80 -6.09
C SER A 14 0.55 -5.26 -6.09
N GLU A 15 -0.21 -4.87 -7.11
CA GLU A 15 -1.61 -5.21 -7.27
C GLU A 15 -1.85 -6.72 -7.15
N SER A 16 -2.85 -7.08 -6.33
CA SER A 16 -3.31 -8.46 -6.12
C SER A 16 -2.21 -9.48 -5.78
N PHE A 17 -1.07 -9.03 -5.26
CA PHE A 17 0.07 -9.90 -4.96
C PHE A 17 -0.12 -10.66 -3.64
N TRP A 18 -0.04 -11.99 -3.71
CA TRP A 18 -0.02 -12.86 -2.55
C TRP A 18 0.67 -14.20 -2.87
N ASP A 19 1.09 -14.93 -1.83
CA ASP A 19 1.75 -16.24 -2.01
C ASP A 19 0.73 -17.36 -2.24
N ALA A 20 0.44 -17.65 -3.51
CA ALA A 20 -0.50 -18.69 -3.94
C ALA A 20 -0.10 -20.11 -3.51
N THR A 21 1.18 -20.35 -3.18
CA THR A 21 1.62 -21.68 -2.70
C THR A 21 1.08 -22.04 -1.32
N LYS A 22 0.49 -21.06 -0.61
CA LYS A 22 -0.19 -21.26 0.67
C LYS A 22 -1.58 -21.85 0.55
N LEU A 23 -2.14 -21.93 -0.66
CA LEU A 23 -3.47 -22.47 -0.87
C LEU A 23 -3.45 -24.00 -0.67
N PRO A 24 -4.29 -24.57 0.23
CA PRO A 24 -4.30 -25.99 0.48
C PRO A 24 -4.56 -26.81 -0.79
N GLY A 25 -3.78 -27.86 -1.01
CA GLY A 25 -3.92 -28.74 -2.18
C GLY A 25 -3.32 -28.18 -3.48
N VAL A 26 -2.71 -27.00 -3.46
CA VAL A 26 -2.05 -26.41 -4.63
C VAL A 26 -0.54 -26.54 -4.53
N SER A 27 0.06 -27.14 -5.57
CA SER A 27 1.51 -27.22 -5.74
C SER A 27 1.90 -26.55 -7.06
N ILE A 28 2.66 -25.46 -6.98
CA ILE A 28 3.13 -24.72 -8.16
C ILE A 28 4.63 -24.97 -8.31
N LYS A 29 5.04 -25.45 -9.48
CA LYS A 29 6.45 -25.66 -9.84
C LYS A 29 6.71 -25.09 -11.25
N PRO A 30 7.75 -24.27 -11.45
CA PRO A 30 8.71 -23.79 -10.44
C PRO A 30 8.07 -22.80 -9.45
N ASP A 31 8.79 -22.45 -8.38
CA ASP A 31 8.37 -21.41 -7.43
C ASP A 31 8.02 -20.11 -8.18
N PRO A 32 6.80 -19.56 -8.06
CA PRO A 32 6.42 -18.35 -8.79
C PRO A 32 7.02 -17.07 -8.21
N ILE A 33 7.50 -17.07 -6.96
CA ILE A 33 7.96 -15.86 -6.26
C ILE A 33 9.30 -16.03 -5.49
N PRO A 34 10.33 -16.69 -6.06
CA PRO A 34 11.53 -17.10 -5.31
C PRO A 34 12.29 -15.91 -4.72
N THR A 35 12.43 -14.83 -5.49
CA THR A 35 13.11 -13.60 -5.04
C THR A 35 12.34 -12.91 -3.90
N VAL A 36 11.03 -12.76 -4.03
CA VAL A 36 10.21 -12.14 -2.98
C VAL A 36 10.23 -13.02 -1.73
N ARG A 37 10.17 -14.34 -1.87
CA ARG A 37 10.24 -15.29 -0.76
C ARG A 37 11.60 -15.26 -0.04
N ALA A 38 12.69 -15.00 -0.75
CA ALA A 38 14.01 -14.85 -0.14
C ALA A 38 14.20 -13.50 0.57
N LEU A 39 13.64 -12.41 0.04
CA LEU A 39 13.86 -11.05 0.56
C LEU A 39 12.82 -10.57 1.58
N ARG A 40 11.67 -11.24 1.67
CA ARG A 40 10.59 -10.87 2.60
C ARG A 40 11.05 -10.92 4.06
N SER A 41 10.74 -9.87 4.81
CA SER A 41 11.03 -9.79 6.25
C SER A 41 9.78 -9.95 7.13
N GLY A 42 8.57 -9.88 6.55
CA GLY A 42 7.33 -9.89 7.32
C GLY A 42 6.10 -10.28 6.51
N TYR A 43 4.93 -10.03 7.11
CA TYR A 43 3.61 -10.20 6.50
C TYR A 43 2.81 -8.91 6.65
N MET A 44 1.95 -8.65 5.68
CA MET A 44 0.94 -7.58 5.72
C MET A 44 -0.43 -8.24 5.65
N PHE A 45 -1.36 -7.78 6.49
CA PHE A 45 -2.77 -8.16 6.38
C PHE A 45 -3.47 -7.12 5.51
N SER A 46 -4.17 -7.59 4.46
CA SER A 46 -4.98 -6.71 3.62
C SER A 46 -6.37 -6.55 4.25
N PRO A 47 -6.86 -5.32 4.48
CA PRO A 47 -8.25 -5.10 4.91
C PRO A 47 -9.27 -5.46 3.82
N GLU A 48 -8.82 -5.63 2.56
CA GLU A 48 -9.67 -5.87 1.40
C GLU A 48 -9.33 -7.16 0.67
N PHE A 49 -10.32 -7.74 -0.02
CA PHE A 49 -10.17 -8.93 -0.85
C PHE A 49 -10.75 -8.72 -2.26
N GLY A 50 -9.93 -8.97 -3.29
CA GLY A 50 -10.38 -8.96 -4.69
C GLY A 50 -10.61 -7.57 -5.32
N GLY A 51 -10.20 -6.49 -4.65
CA GLY A 51 -10.30 -5.13 -5.16
C GLY A 51 -10.03 -4.08 -4.09
N MET A 52 -10.51 -2.85 -4.33
CA MET A 52 -10.40 -1.71 -3.40
C MET A 52 -8.96 -1.34 -3.02
N THR A 53 -8.04 -1.33 -3.99
CA THR A 53 -6.62 -0.95 -3.80
C THR A 53 -6.46 0.41 -3.11
N ALA A 54 -7.35 1.36 -3.42
CA ALA A 54 -7.45 2.68 -2.79
C ALA A 54 -7.59 2.63 -1.26
N ASN A 55 -8.30 1.64 -0.73
CA ASN A 55 -8.51 1.47 0.71
C ASN A 55 -7.21 1.04 1.41
N ILE A 56 -6.44 0.15 0.78
CA ILE A 56 -5.14 -0.31 1.26
C ILE A 56 -4.11 0.84 1.19
N GLU A 57 -4.13 1.61 0.10
CA GLU A 57 -3.27 2.79 -0.06
C GLU A 57 -3.56 3.83 1.03
N PHE A 58 -4.85 4.09 1.30
CA PHE A 58 -5.27 5.00 2.37
C PHE A 58 -4.72 4.57 3.73
N GLU A 59 -4.87 3.31 4.14
CA GLU A 59 -4.34 2.84 5.42
C GLU A 59 -2.80 2.93 5.45
N ALA A 60 -2.13 2.51 4.37
CA ALA A 60 -0.67 2.52 4.28
C ALA A 60 -0.08 3.94 4.36
N LEU A 61 -0.74 4.93 3.76
CA LEU A 61 -0.24 6.31 3.73
C LEU A 61 -0.67 7.12 4.95
N THR A 62 -1.85 6.90 5.51
CA THR A 62 -2.38 7.73 6.61
C THR A 62 -2.22 7.10 7.98
N GLY A 63 -2.11 5.77 8.05
CA GLY A 63 -2.21 5.01 9.30
C GLY A 63 -3.62 4.95 9.89
N PHE A 64 -4.63 5.52 9.22
CA PHE A 64 -6.02 5.42 9.64
C PHE A 64 -6.62 4.11 9.15
N SER A 65 -7.21 3.35 10.07
CA SER A 65 -7.83 2.08 9.71
C SER A 65 -9.25 2.25 9.19
N ASN A 66 -9.53 1.59 8.07
CA ASN A 66 -10.86 1.44 7.48
C ASN A 66 -11.81 0.63 8.36
N ALA A 67 -11.31 -0.10 9.37
CA ALA A 67 -12.15 -0.81 10.35
C ALA A 67 -13.09 0.13 11.12
N PHE A 68 -12.78 1.43 11.17
CA PHE A 68 -13.61 2.46 11.81
C PHE A 68 -14.58 3.16 10.84
N LEU A 69 -14.56 2.79 9.57
CA LEU A 69 -15.45 3.33 8.56
C LEU A 69 -16.61 2.35 8.29
N PRO A 70 -17.77 2.85 7.82
CA PRO A 70 -18.85 1.98 7.37
C PRO A 70 -18.38 0.96 6.32
N ALA A 71 -18.97 -0.23 6.34
CA ALA A 71 -18.66 -1.27 5.35
C ALA A 71 -18.90 -0.76 3.92
N GLY A 72 -17.95 -1.01 3.03
CA GLY A 72 -17.99 -0.55 1.64
C GLY A 72 -17.57 0.91 1.44
N SER A 73 -16.99 1.55 2.46
CA SER A 73 -16.42 2.88 2.32
C SER A 73 -15.20 2.92 1.40
N ILE A 74 -15.10 4.00 0.62
CA ILE A 74 -13.91 4.36 -0.17
C ILE A 74 -13.40 5.69 0.38
N PRO A 75 -12.37 5.69 1.25
CA PRO A 75 -12.00 6.86 2.03
C PRO A 75 -11.62 8.07 1.18
N TYR A 76 -10.90 7.83 0.08
CA TYR A 76 -10.51 8.90 -0.83
C TYR A 76 -11.71 9.63 -1.44
N GLN A 77 -12.79 8.91 -1.76
CA GLN A 77 -13.98 9.52 -2.36
C GLN A 77 -14.89 10.16 -1.30
N GLN A 78 -14.96 9.58 -0.11
CA GLN A 78 -15.96 9.95 0.88
C GLN A 78 -15.45 10.97 1.90
N TYR A 79 -14.19 10.84 2.34
CA TYR A 79 -13.69 11.51 3.54
C TYR A 79 -12.47 12.41 3.29
N VAL A 80 -11.64 12.11 2.29
CA VAL A 80 -10.44 12.92 1.97
C VAL A 80 -10.81 14.11 1.07
N ARG A 81 -11.34 15.17 1.68
CA ARG A 81 -11.75 16.40 0.96
C ARG A 81 -10.78 17.57 1.13
N THR A 82 -9.83 17.43 2.04
CA THR A 82 -8.83 18.45 2.39
C THR A 82 -7.46 17.79 2.52
N PRO A 83 -6.37 18.57 2.50
CA PRO A 83 -5.05 18.04 2.86
C PRO A 83 -5.12 17.25 4.17
N THR A 84 -4.79 15.97 4.10
CA THR A 84 -4.91 15.02 5.20
C THR A 84 -3.52 14.56 5.62
N PRO A 85 -3.23 14.45 6.93
CA PRO A 85 -1.96 13.90 7.40
C PRO A 85 -1.69 12.52 6.80
N SER A 86 -0.51 12.37 6.22
CA SER A 86 -0.03 11.14 5.61
C SER A 86 1.49 11.09 5.64
N LEU A 87 2.05 9.92 5.33
CA LEU A 87 3.48 9.73 5.11
C LEU A 87 4.00 10.72 4.05
N ALA A 88 3.23 10.98 3.00
CA ALA A 88 3.61 11.94 1.97
C ALA A 88 3.67 13.39 2.50
N THR A 89 2.72 13.82 3.33
CA THR A 89 2.77 15.18 3.92
C THR A 89 3.89 15.30 4.95
N PHE A 90 4.14 14.26 5.74
CA PHE A 90 5.23 14.21 6.70
C PHE A 90 6.61 14.26 6.01
N LEU A 91 6.83 13.42 5.00
CA LEU A 91 8.10 13.43 4.26
C LEU A 91 8.31 14.78 3.56
N LYS A 92 7.26 15.41 3.02
CA LYS A 92 7.35 16.78 2.47
C LYS A 92 7.78 17.80 3.53
N SER A 93 7.26 17.73 4.77
CA SER A 93 7.72 18.64 5.84
C SER A 93 9.17 18.41 6.23
N GLU A 94 9.68 17.20 6.06
CA GLU A 94 11.10 16.85 6.23
C GLU A 94 11.97 17.20 4.99
N GLY A 95 11.41 17.86 3.98
CA GLY A 95 12.14 18.33 2.79
C GLY A 95 12.23 17.33 1.64
N TYR A 96 11.50 16.22 1.69
CA TYR A 96 11.42 15.27 0.57
C TYR A 96 10.46 15.74 -0.52
N ARG A 97 10.67 15.24 -1.74
CA ARG A 97 9.69 15.31 -2.81
C ARG A 97 8.90 14.01 -2.85
N ALA A 98 7.59 14.07 -2.60
CA ALA A 98 6.71 12.92 -2.77
C ALA A 98 6.07 12.92 -4.16
N ARG A 99 6.14 11.79 -4.86
CA ARG A 99 5.53 11.57 -6.18
C ARG A 99 4.80 10.23 -6.17
N ALA A 100 3.65 10.19 -6.86
CA ALA A 100 2.90 8.96 -7.10
C ALA A 100 2.99 8.63 -8.60
N ILE A 101 3.09 7.34 -8.92
CA ILE A 101 3.08 6.82 -10.28
C ILE A 101 2.07 5.67 -10.30
N HIS A 102 1.07 5.76 -11.15
CA HIS A 102 0.06 4.73 -11.32
C HIS A 102 -0.21 4.57 -12.82
N PRO A 103 -0.23 3.34 -13.37
CA PRO A 103 -0.43 3.10 -14.81
C PRO A 103 -1.89 3.29 -15.25
N GLY A 104 -2.84 3.37 -14.31
CA GLY A 104 -4.23 3.74 -14.57
C GLY A 104 -4.42 5.23 -14.83
N THR A 105 -5.65 5.64 -15.11
CA THR A 105 -5.98 7.04 -15.31
C THR A 105 -5.84 7.83 -14.00
N HIS A 106 -5.50 9.12 -14.10
CA HIS A 106 -5.25 10.00 -12.95
C HIS A 106 -6.46 10.25 -12.04
N TRP A 107 -7.68 9.93 -12.50
CA TRP A 107 -8.90 9.99 -11.70
C TRP A 107 -9.24 8.68 -10.98
N PHE A 108 -8.49 7.60 -11.26
CA PHE A 108 -8.77 6.27 -10.74
C PHE A 108 -8.09 6.09 -9.39
N CYS A 109 -8.77 6.53 -8.33
CA CYS A 109 -8.50 6.29 -6.90
C CYS A 109 -9.83 6.25 -6.12
#